data_AF-A0A9Q1GTL4-F1
#
_entry.id   AF-A0A9Q1GTL4-F1
#
_cell.length_a   1.000
_cell.length_b   1.000
_cell.length_c   1.000
_cell.angle_alpha   90.00
_cell.angle_beta   90.00
_cell.angle_gamma   90.00
#
_symmetry.space_group_name_H-M   'P 1'
#
loop_
_entity.id
_entity.type
_entity.pdbx_description
1 polymer ?
#
loop_
_entity_poly.entity_id
_entity_poly.type
_entity_poly.pdbx_seq_one_letter_code
_entity_poly.pdbx_strand_id
1 'polypeptide(L)'
;MQNGREKEEFLQILRKTAAKDGKFCNGGERKQGTYPSRANGETQLKPSFPLLPNSKQKLQLDLEAINLTQNDVATLYNPMARTQEASVTFFHCSCTISLILSSMADQGKKAEIFDLDNGTMQVKISNYGCTITSLSVPDKDGETLRFFRIQFLGFAFGWVIDDGFDLNFEGKLADVVLGFDSVDPYLQGAGSYYGCIVGRVANRIKNGKFTLDGVEYSLPINKPPNSLHGGHKGFDKQIWDVTEYKKGDAPSITFKYCSPDGEEGYPGDLSVTATYTLTSKTTMRLDMEAVAENKATPVNLAQHTYWNLAGHNSGPVLDHRIQIWASHYTPVDENTVPTGEILPVKGTPFDFTSVKRIGQDIDKVGLGYDHNYVLDCGDEKMGLKHAAKVRDPSSQRVLDLWTNAPGMQFYTGNYVNGVTGKGGAVYEKHAGLCLETQGFPNAVNQPNFPSIVVQSGQKYQHSMLFEFSTA
;
A
#
# COMPACT_ATOMS: atom_id res chain seq x y z
N MET A 1 35.01 15.27 -35.44
CA MET A 1 35.14 14.03 -36.23
C MET A 1 34.63 12.77 -35.49
N GLN A 2 33.75 12.90 -34.48
CA GLN A 2 33.13 11.76 -33.78
C GLN A 2 31.66 11.50 -34.21
N ASN A 3 30.92 12.53 -34.66
CA ASN A 3 29.51 12.39 -35.11
C ASN A 3 29.30 11.69 -36.48
N GLY A 4 30.36 11.43 -37.24
CA GLY A 4 30.23 10.76 -38.54
C GLY A 4 30.13 9.23 -38.41
N ARG A 5 30.87 8.66 -37.45
CA ARG A 5 31.04 7.21 -37.30
C ARG A 5 29.77 6.55 -36.73
N GLU A 6 29.10 7.23 -35.81
CA GLU A 6 27.81 6.79 -35.23
C GLU A 6 26.66 6.84 -36.24
N LYS A 7 26.69 7.80 -37.17
CA LYS A 7 25.69 7.91 -38.25
C LYS A 7 25.84 6.78 -39.27
N GLU A 8 27.06 6.37 -39.58
CA GLU A 8 27.36 5.24 -40.47
C GLU A 8 26.93 3.90 -39.83
N GLU A 9 27.17 3.72 -38.53
CA GLU A 9 26.74 2.52 -37.77
C GLU A 9 25.22 2.41 -37.68
N PHE A 10 24.52 3.52 -37.45
CA PHE A 10 23.05 3.57 -37.46
C PHE A 10 22.45 3.22 -38.83
N LEU A 11 23.05 3.72 -39.92
CA LEU A 11 22.63 3.39 -41.28
C LEU A 11 22.93 1.93 -41.67
N GLN A 12 23.98 1.32 -41.11
CA GLN A 12 24.25 -0.11 -41.29
C GLN A 12 23.24 -1.00 -40.56
N ILE A 13 22.76 -0.59 -39.38
CA ILE A 13 21.73 -1.32 -38.63
C ILE A 13 20.40 -1.29 -39.39
N LEU A 14 19.98 -0.12 -39.90
CA LEU A 14 18.77 0.01 -40.71
C LEU A 14 18.79 -0.85 -41.99
N ARG A 15 19.95 -0.95 -42.66
CA ARG A 15 20.12 -1.81 -43.84
C ARG A 15 20.07 -3.30 -43.52
N LYS A 16 20.50 -3.72 -42.32
CA LYS A 16 20.41 -5.11 -41.85
C LYS A 16 18.98 -5.51 -41.47
N THR A 17 18.18 -4.58 -40.93
CA THR A 17 16.77 -4.83 -40.60
C THR A 17 15.92 -4.91 -41.87
N ALA A 18 16.16 -4.04 -42.86
CA ALA A 18 15.45 -4.06 -44.14
C ALA A 18 15.76 -5.32 -45.00
N ALA A 19 16.88 -5.99 -44.76
CA ALA A 19 17.24 -7.25 -45.43
C ALA A 19 16.62 -8.50 -44.79
N LYS A 20 16.05 -8.38 -43.58
CA LYS A 20 15.44 -9.50 -42.84
C LYS A 20 13.95 -9.69 -43.16
N ASP A 21 13.26 -8.62 -43.57
CA ASP A 21 11.85 -8.65 -43.99
C ASP A 21 11.74 -8.74 -45.51
N GLY A 22 12.16 -9.88 -46.05
CA GLY A 22 12.01 -10.19 -47.47
C GLY A 22 10.55 -10.39 -47.87
N LYS A 23 9.88 -9.32 -48.30
CA LYS A 23 8.74 -9.39 -49.25
C LYS A 23 8.83 -8.26 -50.27
N PHE A 24 9.59 -8.49 -51.34
CA PHE A 24 9.37 -7.82 -52.62
C PHE A 24 8.28 -8.58 -53.40
N CYS A 25 7.23 -7.87 -53.83
CA CYS A 25 6.49 -8.24 -55.04
C CYS A 25 6.73 -7.15 -56.09
N ASN A 26 7.44 -7.53 -57.16
CA ASN A 26 7.61 -6.73 -58.36
C ASN A 26 6.32 -6.67 -59.18
N GLY A 27 5.99 -5.46 -59.65
CA GLY A 27 5.55 -5.18 -61.02
C GLY A 27 4.16 -5.64 -61.51
N GLY A 28 3.46 -4.72 -62.18
CA GLY A 28 2.67 -5.10 -63.36
C GLY A 28 1.18 -4.69 -63.37
N GLU A 29 0.94 -3.59 -64.08
CA GLU A 29 -0.14 -3.37 -65.05
C GLU A 29 -1.65 -3.47 -64.68
N ARG A 30 -2.35 -2.45 -65.18
CA ARG A 30 -3.81 -2.29 -65.29
C ARG A 30 -4.50 -3.53 -65.84
N LYS A 31 -5.66 -3.89 -65.27
CA LYS A 31 -6.88 -4.23 -66.04
C LYS A 31 -8.16 -3.86 -65.29
N GLN A 32 -9.05 -3.17 -66.02
CA GLN A 32 -10.47 -3.00 -65.71
C GLN A 32 -11.17 -4.36 -65.69
N GLY A 33 -12.14 -4.52 -64.79
CA GLY A 33 -13.07 -5.66 -64.76
C GLY A 33 -14.38 -5.28 -64.08
N THR A 34 -15.46 -5.33 -64.84
CA THR A 34 -16.84 -4.94 -64.54
C THR A 34 -17.72 -6.14 -64.12
N TYR A 35 -18.87 -5.80 -63.50
CA TYR A 35 -20.14 -6.54 -63.35
C TYR A 35 -20.36 -7.47 -62.13
N PRO A 36 -21.62 -7.79 -61.72
CA PRO A 36 -22.88 -7.03 -61.80
C PRO A 36 -23.75 -7.06 -60.52
N SER A 37 -24.84 -6.30 -60.57
CA SER A 37 -26.00 -6.26 -59.68
C SER A 37 -27.09 -7.31 -60.03
N ARG A 38 -27.83 -7.79 -59.01
CA ARG A 38 -29.25 -8.24 -58.96
C ARG A 38 -29.47 -8.93 -57.59
N ALA A 39 -30.30 -8.46 -56.66
CA ALA A 39 -31.75 -8.21 -56.61
C ALA A 39 -32.63 -9.44 -56.25
N ASN A 40 -33.33 -9.27 -55.13
CA ASN A 40 -34.66 -9.77 -54.72
C ASN A 40 -34.81 -11.02 -53.83
N GLY A 41 -35.55 -10.80 -52.74
CA GLY A 41 -36.11 -11.78 -51.82
C GLY A 41 -36.72 -11.11 -50.59
N GLU A 42 -37.89 -10.48 -50.75
CA GLU A 42 -38.66 -9.79 -49.71
C GLU A 42 -39.28 -10.73 -48.67
N THR A 43 -39.39 -10.28 -47.42
CA THR A 43 -40.64 -10.41 -46.65
C THR A 43 -40.73 -9.27 -45.63
N GLN A 44 -41.69 -8.37 -45.84
CA GLN A 44 -42.03 -7.27 -44.94
C GLN A 44 -43.10 -7.71 -43.93
N LEU A 45 -42.98 -7.22 -42.70
CA LEU A 45 -44.11 -6.69 -41.92
C LEU A 45 -43.61 -5.45 -41.15
N LYS A 46 -44.18 -4.28 -41.47
CA LYS A 46 -44.12 -2.97 -40.79
C LYS A 46 -45.23 -2.89 -39.72
N PRO A 47 -45.41 -1.80 -38.93
CA PRO A 47 -44.59 -0.58 -38.70
C PRO A 47 -44.31 -0.40 -37.17
N SER A 48 -43.65 0.60 -36.57
CA SER A 48 -43.76 2.07 -36.68
C SER A 48 -42.71 2.75 -35.78
N PHE A 49 -42.15 3.85 -36.27
CA PHE A 49 -41.29 4.87 -35.60
C PHE A 49 -42.14 5.79 -34.67
N PRO A 50 -41.60 6.60 -33.72
CA PRO A 50 -40.56 7.61 -34.00
C PRO A 50 -39.55 8.01 -32.90
N LEU A 51 -38.62 8.85 -33.35
CA LEU A 51 -37.51 9.53 -32.67
C LEU A 51 -37.94 10.53 -31.57
N LEU A 52 -37.04 10.65 -30.58
CA LEU A 52 -36.72 11.71 -29.59
C LEU A 52 -37.59 12.98 -29.50
N PRO A 53 -37.74 13.53 -28.27
CA PRO A 53 -37.03 14.79 -27.98
C PRO A 53 -36.40 14.89 -26.58
N ASN A 54 -35.28 15.63 -26.51
CA ASN A 54 -34.73 16.21 -25.28
C ASN A 54 -35.69 17.30 -24.74
N SER A 55 -36.03 17.27 -23.45
CA SER A 55 -35.98 18.44 -22.54
C SER A 55 -36.55 18.13 -21.15
N LYS A 56 -35.74 18.46 -20.13
CA LYS A 56 -36.10 18.92 -18.77
C LYS A 56 -37.52 18.62 -18.26
N GLN A 57 -37.65 17.73 -17.25
CA GLN A 57 -38.27 18.04 -15.95
C GLN A 57 -38.45 16.80 -15.06
N LYS A 58 -38.17 17.00 -13.77
CA LYS A 58 -38.72 16.34 -12.57
C LYS A 58 -38.43 14.85 -12.34
N LEU A 59 -37.31 14.63 -11.63
CA LEU A 59 -37.23 13.60 -10.59
C LEU A 59 -38.13 14.00 -9.41
N GLN A 60 -39.02 13.12 -9.01
CA GLN A 60 -39.86 13.22 -7.82
C GLN A 60 -39.92 11.81 -7.18
N LEU A 61 -39.69 11.77 -5.85
CA LEU A 61 -39.84 10.64 -4.89
C LEU A 61 -38.66 9.63 -4.88
N ASP A 62 -38.04 9.24 -3.76
CA ASP A 62 -38.43 9.21 -2.35
C ASP A 62 -37.22 9.36 -1.40
N LEU A 63 -37.34 10.24 -0.39
CA LEU A 63 -36.51 10.23 0.83
C LEU A 63 -37.37 10.74 1.99
N GLU A 64 -38.17 9.85 2.59
CA GLU A 64 -38.77 10.05 3.90
C GLU A 64 -37.98 9.23 4.93
N ALA A 65 -37.06 9.91 5.63
CA ALA A 65 -36.72 9.65 7.02
C ALA A 65 -35.63 10.65 7.44
N ILE A 66 -36.03 11.74 8.08
CA ILE A 66 -35.43 12.31 9.31
C ILE A 66 -36.33 13.49 9.71
N ASN A 67 -37.02 13.27 10.82
CA ASN A 67 -37.91 14.20 11.48
C ASN A 67 -37.07 15.13 12.35
N LEU A 68 -36.84 16.38 11.94
CA LEU A 68 -36.36 17.45 12.82
C LEU A 68 -37.09 18.74 12.45
N THR A 69 -37.98 19.17 13.35
CA THR A 69 -38.81 20.36 13.19
C THR A 69 -38.00 21.64 13.42
N GLN A 70 -38.22 22.62 12.55
CA GLN A 70 -37.73 23.99 12.67
C GLN A 70 -38.31 24.67 13.92
N ASN A 71 -37.48 24.88 14.92
CA ASN A 71 -37.50 26.07 15.75
C ASN A 71 -36.05 26.37 16.14
N ASP A 72 -35.67 27.64 15.98
CA ASP A 72 -34.44 28.29 16.47
C ASP A 72 -33.59 28.93 15.35
N VAL A 73 -34.20 29.88 14.65
CA VAL A 73 -33.48 31.03 14.09
C VAL A 73 -34.24 32.31 14.46
N ALA A 74 -33.90 32.91 15.61
CA ALA A 74 -34.00 34.34 15.86
C ALA A 74 -33.56 34.68 17.29
N THR A 75 -32.33 35.19 17.47
CA THR A 75 -32.04 36.54 18.04
C THR A 75 -30.57 36.66 18.44
N LEU A 76 -29.79 37.31 17.57
CA LEU A 76 -28.63 38.09 17.97
C LEU A 76 -29.15 39.50 18.29
N TYR A 77 -28.99 39.99 19.53
CA TYR A 77 -28.44 41.32 19.86
C TYR A 77 -28.54 41.65 21.36
N ASN A 78 -27.39 42.09 21.87
CA ASN A 78 -27.11 43.10 22.91
C ASN A 78 -26.78 42.67 24.37
N PRO A 79 -25.71 43.26 24.98
CA PRO A 79 -25.17 42.87 26.27
C PRO A 79 -25.61 43.80 27.42
N MET A 80 -25.75 43.23 28.62
CA MET A 80 -25.59 43.81 29.98
C MET A 80 -26.68 43.30 30.94
N ALA A 81 -26.29 42.46 31.91
CA ALA A 81 -26.70 42.55 33.32
C ALA A 81 -26.02 41.44 34.15
N ARG A 82 -25.86 41.73 35.44
CA ARG A 82 -24.98 41.10 36.43
C ARG A 82 -25.50 39.77 37.03
N THR A 83 -24.53 38.94 37.44
CA THR A 83 -24.46 38.09 38.66
C THR A 83 -25.63 37.18 39.04
N GLN A 84 -25.42 35.85 39.05
CA GLN A 84 -25.31 35.02 40.26
C GLN A 84 -25.02 33.55 39.91
N GLU A 85 -24.46 32.85 40.90
CA GLU A 85 -23.86 31.52 40.88
C GLU A 85 -24.75 30.39 40.33
N ALA A 86 -24.16 29.47 39.56
CA ALA A 86 -24.60 28.08 39.47
C ALA A 86 -23.45 27.18 39.00
N SER A 87 -22.83 26.49 39.95
CA SER A 87 -21.89 25.39 39.77
C SER A 87 -22.64 24.11 39.40
N VAL A 88 -22.74 23.79 38.10
CA VAL A 88 -23.25 22.48 37.63
C VAL A 88 -22.51 22.04 36.36
N THR A 89 -21.67 21.03 36.52
CA THR A 89 -21.33 19.96 35.54
C THR A 89 -20.77 20.36 34.16
N PHE A 90 -19.48 20.71 34.10
CA PHE A 90 -18.67 20.61 32.87
C PHE A 90 -17.80 19.35 32.94
N PHE A 91 -18.34 18.19 32.56
CA PHE A 91 -17.50 16.99 32.40
C PHE A 91 -17.80 16.15 31.15
N HIS A 92 -18.65 16.62 30.23
CA HIS A 92 -19.03 15.85 29.03
C HIS A 92 -18.94 16.61 27.70
N CYS A 93 -18.34 17.80 27.66
CA CYS A 93 -18.27 18.61 26.42
C CYS A 93 -16.88 18.59 25.74
N SER A 94 -15.84 18.03 26.36
CA SER A 94 -14.48 18.10 25.77
C SER A 94 -14.17 16.97 24.78
N CYS A 95 -14.73 15.76 24.97
CA CYS A 95 -14.52 14.64 24.03
C CYS A 95 -15.26 14.84 22.70
N THR A 96 -16.47 15.39 22.73
CA THR A 96 -17.27 15.64 21.53
C THR A 96 -16.69 16.77 20.67
N ILE A 97 -16.10 17.80 21.28
CA ILE A 97 -15.46 18.90 20.52
C ILE A 97 -14.17 18.44 19.84
N SER A 98 -13.37 17.57 20.48
CA SER A 98 -12.13 17.03 19.88
C SER A 98 -12.42 16.13 18.67
N LEU A 99 -13.46 15.29 18.75
CA LEU A 99 -13.93 14.44 17.66
C LEU A 99 -14.50 15.23 16.46
N ILE A 100 -15.13 16.38 16.72
CA ILE A 100 -15.66 17.25 15.66
C ILE A 100 -14.52 18.04 14.99
N LEU A 101 -13.50 18.46 15.75
CA LEU A 101 -12.33 19.16 15.18
C LEU A 101 -11.44 18.24 14.34
N SER A 102 -11.25 16.98 14.74
CA SER A 102 -10.52 16.00 13.92
C SER A 102 -11.28 15.63 12.65
N SER A 103 -12.61 15.49 12.70
CA SER A 103 -13.42 15.25 11.50
C SER A 103 -13.50 16.47 10.57
N MET A 104 -13.33 17.69 11.09
CA MET A 104 -13.28 18.92 10.27
C MET A 104 -11.90 19.18 9.67
N ALA A 105 -10.81 18.75 10.33
CA ALA A 105 -9.45 18.88 9.79
C ALA A 105 -9.22 18.04 8.51
N ASP A 106 -9.98 16.96 8.34
CA ASP A 106 -9.90 16.09 7.16
C ASP A 106 -10.72 16.63 5.96
N GLN A 107 -11.64 17.58 6.18
CA GLN A 107 -12.53 18.09 5.12
C GLN A 107 -11.86 18.99 4.07
N GLY A 108 -10.54 19.17 4.14
CA GLY A 108 -9.76 19.93 3.16
C GLY A 108 -8.60 19.18 2.51
N LYS A 109 -8.20 18.01 3.02
CA LYS A 109 -7.04 17.28 2.49
C LYS A 109 -7.52 16.22 1.50
N LYS A 110 -6.88 16.18 0.33
CA LYS A 110 -7.20 15.21 -0.71
C LYS A 110 -6.22 14.05 -0.64
N ALA A 111 -6.75 12.83 -0.78
CA ALA A 111 -5.94 11.66 -0.97
C ALA A 111 -5.36 11.63 -2.40
N GLU A 112 -4.05 11.44 -2.51
CA GLU A 112 -3.27 11.53 -3.74
C GLU A 112 -2.22 10.41 -3.80
N ILE A 113 -1.70 10.13 -4.99
CA ILE A 113 -0.62 9.16 -5.23
C ILE A 113 0.60 9.90 -5.76
N PHE A 114 1.76 9.57 -5.19
CA PHE A 114 3.07 10.15 -5.51
C PHE A 114 3.98 9.06 -6.08
N ASP A 115 4.83 9.43 -7.04
CA ASP A 115 5.79 8.54 -7.69
C ASP A 115 7.23 8.79 -7.18
N LEU A 116 7.90 7.74 -6.72
CA LEU A 116 9.37 7.73 -6.64
C LEU A 116 9.89 6.84 -7.76
N ASP A 117 10.75 7.40 -8.60
CA ASP A 117 11.32 6.73 -9.76
C ASP A 117 12.79 7.10 -9.91
N ASN A 118 13.66 6.10 -9.88
CA ASN A 118 15.11 6.26 -10.08
C ASN A 118 15.59 5.75 -11.44
N GLY A 119 14.65 5.42 -12.34
CA GLY A 119 14.87 4.84 -13.66
C GLY A 119 15.10 3.33 -13.66
N THR A 120 15.11 2.65 -12.51
CA THR A 120 15.24 1.17 -12.41
C THR A 120 14.07 0.55 -11.67
N MET A 121 13.65 1.16 -10.57
CA MET A 121 12.44 0.81 -9.86
C MET A 121 11.53 2.02 -9.75
N GLN A 122 10.23 1.76 -9.78
CA GLN A 122 9.21 2.77 -9.55
C GLN A 122 8.31 2.31 -8.41
N VAL A 123 8.12 3.16 -7.41
CA VAL A 123 7.15 2.95 -6.34
C VAL A 123 6.13 4.07 -6.34
N LYS A 124 4.85 3.72 -6.18
CA LYS A 124 3.75 4.66 -6.04
C LYS A 124 3.22 4.61 -4.63
N ILE A 125 3.20 5.75 -3.95
CA ILE A 125 2.83 5.85 -2.53
C ILE A 125 1.71 6.87 -2.38
N SER A 126 0.64 6.53 -1.67
CA SER A 126 -0.43 7.47 -1.34
C SER A 126 -0.19 8.15 -0.01
N ASN A 127 -0.59 9.42 0.12
CA ASN A 127 -0.67 10.09 1.42
C ASN A 127 -1.83 9.57 2.29
N TYR A 128 -2.74 8.76 1.76
CA TYR A 128 -3.71 8.02 2.57
C TYR A 128 -3.03 6.79 3.16
N GLY A 129 -2.86 6.77 4.48
CA GLY A 129 -2.20 5.69 5.21
C GLY A 129 -0.73 5.46 4.85
N CYS A 130 -0.07 6.42 4.18
CA CYS A 130 1.29 6.26 3.65
C CYS A 130 1.42 4.99 2.78
N THR A 131 0.39 4.71 1.97
CA THR A 131 0.15 3.39 1.35
C THR A 131 1.01 3.15 0.12
N ILE A 132 1.80 2.07 0.08
CA ILE A 132 2.42 1.57 -1.14
C ILE A 132 1.34 0.95 -2.04
N THR A 133 1.01 1.64 -3.13
CA THR A 133 -0.04 1.21 -4.07
C THR A 133 0.51 0.35 -5.22
N SER A 134 1.78 0.56 -5.59
CA SER A 134 2.47 -0.16 -6.67
C SER A 134 3.97 -0.12 -6.44
N LEU A 135 4.66 -1.21 -6.77
CA LEU A 135 6.13 -1.28 -6.74
C LEU A 135 6.61 -2.16 -7.89
N SER A 136 7.13 -1.52 -8.93
CA SER A 136 7.63 -2.17 -10.14
C SER A 136 9.12 -2.46 -10.01
N VAL A 137 9.49 -3.73 -10.13
CA VAL A 137 10.87 -4.21 -10.02
C VAL A 137 11.28 -5.08 -11.22
N PRO A 138 12.55 -4.96 -11.68
CA PRO A 138 13.06 -5.76 -12.78
C PRO A 138 13.22 -7.24 -12.40
N ASP A 139 13.15 -8.12 -13.40
CA ASP A 139 13.59 -9.51 -13.30
C ASP A 139 15.05 -9.66 -13.79
N LYS A 140 15.55 -10.91 -13.87
CA LYS A 140 16.95 -11.20 -14.23
C LYS A 140 17.37 -10.70 -15.61
N ASP A 141 16.39 -10.49 -16.50
CA ASP A 141 16.62 -10.06 -17.87
C ASP A 141 16.53 -8.51 -17.97
N GLY A 142 16.19 -7.83 -16.86
CA GLY A 142 15.86 -6.41 -16.83
C GLY A 142 17.05 -5.48 -16.65
N GLU A 143 17.66 -5.07 -17.75
CA GLU A 143 18.35 -3.78 -17.79
C GLU A 143 17.36 -2.66 -18.15
N THR A 144 17.17 -1.71 -17.23
CA THR A 144 16.41 -0.48 -17.53
C THR A 144 17.27 0.48 -18.35
N LEU A 145 17.03 0.52 -19.66
CA LEU A 145 17.49 1.63 -20.48
C LEU A 145 16.56 2.84 -20.26
N ARG A 146 17.15 3.99 -19.90
CA ARG A 146 16.42 5.26 -19.76
C ARG A 146 15.78 5.63 -21.10
N PHE A 147 14.45 5.63 -21.18
CA PHE A 147 13.73 6.20 -22.31
C PHE A 147 13.80 7.74 -22.22
N PHE A 148 14.54 8.37 -23.13
CA PHE A 148 14.41 9.81 -23.36
C PHE A 148 13.14 10.06 -24.17
N ARG A 149 12.18 10.78 -23.59
CA ARG A 149 11.07 11.36 -24.35
C ARG A 149 11.62 12.49 -25.23
N ILE A 150 11.92 12.20 -26.49
CA ILE A 150 12.26 13.24 -27.47
C ILE A 150 10.96 13.87 -27.95
N GLN A 151 10.68 15.08 -27.48
CA GLN A 151 9.56 15.88 -27.97
C GLN A 151 10.02 16.62 -29.23
N PHE A 152 9.63 16.15 -30.41
CA PHE A 152 9.83 16.91 -31.65
C PHE A 152 8.85 18.09 -31.68
N LEU A 153 9.37 19.31 -31.55
CA LEU A 153 8.65 20.52 -31.95
C LEU A 153 8.64 20.60 -33.49
N GLY A 154 7.63 19.99 -34.10
CA GLY A 154 7.38 20.10 -35.53
C GLY A 154 6.76 21.43 -35.88
N PHE A 155 7.52 22.33 -36.50
CA PHE A 155 6.95 23.41 -37.30
C PHE A 155 6.64 22.89 -38.72
N ALA A 156 5.41 23.17 -39.12
CA ALA A 156 4.89 23.27 -40.49
C ALA A 156 4.43 21.98 -41.20
N PHE A 157 3.16 22.04 -41.59
CA PHE A 157 2.40 21.22 -42.54
C PHE A 157 1.94 19.83 -42.08
N GLY A 158 0.89 19.85 -41.26
CA GLY A 158 -0.35 19.15 -41.61
C GLY A 158 -0.31 17.63 -41.75
N TRP A 159 0.27 16.93 -40.78
CA TRP A 159 -0.03 15.53 -40.49
C TRP A 159 0.04 15.32 -38.98
N VAL A 160 -1.06 14.90 -38.36
CA VAL A 160 -1.05 14.36 -37.00
C VAL A 160 -0.56 12.92 -37.14
N ILE A 161 0.67 12.65 -36.71
CA ILE A 161 1.13 11.28 -36.45
C ILE A 161 0.96 11.09 -34.94
N ASP A 162 -0.09 10.36 -34.57
CA ASP A 162 -0.26 9.82 -33.22
C ASP A 162 0.10 8.34 -33.32
N ASP A 163 1.34 8.01 -32.99
CA ASP A 163 1.81 6.65 -32.74
C ASP A 163 3.16 6.73 -32.04
N GLY A 164 3.14 6.82 -30.71
CA GLY A 164 4.28 6.48 -29.88
C GLY A 164 4.45 4.96 -29.84
N PHE A 165 5.52 4.43 -30.43
CA PHE A 165 5.90 3.03 -30.27
C PHE A 165 6.82 2.90 -29.05
N ASP A 166 6.31 2.29 -27.97
CA ASP A 166 7.15 1.73 -26.90
C ASP A 166 7.76 0.42 -27.40
N LEU A 167 9.04 0.47 -27.81
CA LEU A 167 9.82 -0.73 -28.10
C LEU A 167 10.49 -1.20 -26.80
N ASN A 168 9.83 -2.16 -26.14
CA ASN A 168 10.29 -2.84 -24.94
C ASN A 168 11.35 -3.90 -25.34
N PHE A 169 12.58 -3.78 -24.85
CA PHE A 169 13.58 -4.85 -24.93
C PHE A 169 13.72 -5.46 -23.53
N GLU A 170 13.44 -6.76 -23.46
CA GLU A 170 13.00 -7.52 -22.27
C GLU A 170 14.05 -7.61 -21.16
N GLY A 171 13.76 -6.95 -20.03
CA GLY A 171 13.39 -7.72 -18.85
C GLY A 171 12.06 -7.23 -18.29
N LYS A 172 11.28 -8.14 -17.74
CA LYS A 172 9.88 -7.84 -17.41
C LYS A 172 9.85 -7.14 -16.07
N LEU A 173 9.65 -5.82 -16.08
CA LEU A 173 9.14 -5.13 -14.90
C LEU A 173 7.80 -5.78 -14.52
N ALA A 174 7.65 -6.12 -13.25
CA ALA A 174 6.34 -6.46 -12.70
C ALA A 174 6.11 -5.68 -11.41
N ASP A 175 4.87 -5.30 -11.22
CA ASP A 175 4.39 -4.77 -9.95
C ASP A 175 4.21 -5.94 -8.97
N VAL A 176 5.05 -5.96 -7.92
CA VAL A 176 5.17 -7.09 -6.97
C VAL A 176 4.38 -6.89 -5.69
N VAL A 177 3.49 -5.90 -5.63
CA VAL A 177 2.63 -5.67 -4.46
C VAL A 177 1.16 -5.73 -4.83
N LEU A 178 0.33 -6.30 -3.96
CA LEU A 178 -1.13 -6.26 -4.15
C LEU A 178 -1.64 -4.86 -3.80
N GLY A 179 -2.72 -4.44 -4.43
CA GLY A 179 -3.36 -3.15 -4.16
C GLY A 179 -4.41 -2.81 -5.22
N PHE A 180 -4.71 -1.51 -5.32
CA PHE A 180 -5.68 -0.95 -6.27
C PHE A 180 -5.04 0.12 -7.15
N ASP A 181 -5.62 0.35 -8.34
CA ASP A 181 -5.12 1.30 -9.34
C ASP A 181 -5.29 2.78 -8.93
N SER A 182 -6.25 3.06 -8.02
CA SER A 182 -6.55 4.40 -7.52
C SER A 182 -6.72 4.39 -6.01
N VAL A 183 -6.85 5.57 -5.40
CA VAL A 183 -7.04 5.72 -3.94
C VAL A 183 -8.47 5.39 -3.51
N ASP A 184 -9.46 5.53 -4.41
CA ASP A 184 -10.88 5.40 -4.06
C ASP A 184 -11.25 4.06 -3.40
N PRO A 185 -10.77 2.89 -3.88
CA PRO A 185 -11.03 1.62 -3.19
C PRO A 185 -10.47 1.57 -1.77
N TYR A 186 -9.29 2.16 -1.52
CA TYR A 186 -8.74 2.23 -0.16
C TYR A 186 -9.62 3.08 0.76
N LEU A 187 -10.11 4.23 0.28
CA LEU A 187 -11.03 5.10 1.03
C LEU A 187 -12.38 4.42 1.34
N GLN A 188 -12.83 3.55 0.43
CA GLN A 188 -14.04 2.76 0.59
C GLN A 188 -13.84 1.52 1.48
N GLY A 189 -12.62 1.28 1.97
CA GLY A 189 -12.30 0.11 2.78
C GLY A 189 -12.27 -1.19 1.98
N ALA A 190 -11.99 -1.14 0.69
CA ALA A 190 -11.77 -2.32 -0.13
C ALA A 190 -10.49 -3.03 0.33
N GLY A 191 -10.61 -4.31 0.70
CA GLY A 191 -9.47 -5.08 1.19
C GLY A 191 -9.03 -4.73 2.61
N SER A 192 -8.08 -5.50 3.14
CA SER A 192 -7.59 -5.33 4.51
C SER A 192 -6.12 -4.93 4.51
N TYR A 193 -5.86 -3.65 4.79
CA TYR A 193 -4.52 -3.10 5.05
C TYR A 193 -3.50 -3.24 3.92
N TYR A 194 -3.93 -3.20 2.66
CA TYR A 194 -3.00 -3.32 1.52
C TYR A 194 -1.99 -2.16 1.50
N GLY A 195 -0.73 -2.42 1.83
CA GLY A 195 0.39 -1.51 1.61
C GLY A 195 0.49 -0.31 2.55
N CYS A 196 -0.44 -0.14 3.49
CA CYS A 196 -0.49 1.00 4.41
C CYS A 196 0.49 0.85 5.59
N ILE A 197 0.76 1.95 6.28
CA ILE A 197 1.33 1.94 7.63
C ILE A 197 0.20 1.73 8.64
N VAL A 198 0.34 0.75 9.50
CA VAL A 198 -0.59 0.49 10.62
C VAL A 198 -0.04 1.06 11.93
N GLY A 199 -0.92 1.65 12.73
CA GLY A 199 -0.60 2.31 14.00
C GLY A 199 -1.85 2.95 14.62
N ARG A 200 -1.84 3.44 15.86
CA ARG A 200 -0.68 3.71 16.74
C ARG A 200 0.06 2.46 17.23
N VAL A 201 -0.65 1.34 17.39
CA VAL A 201 -0.06 0.03 17.73
C VAL A 201 -0.48 -1.01 16.70
N ALA A 202 0.48 -1.51 15.94
CA ALA A 202 0.35 -2.61 15.00
C ALA A 202 0.00 -3.92 15.72
N ASN A 203 -0.72 -4.79 15.00
CA ASN A 203 -1.21 -6.07 15.47
C ASN A 203 -2.18 -5.94 16.67
N ARG A 204 -2.36 -7.01 17.44
CA ARG A 204 -3.43 -7.13 18.44
C ARG A 204 -3.02 -6.63 19.81
N ILE A 205 -3.97 -6.00 20.50
CA ILE A 205 -3.96 -5.79 21.96
C ILE A 205 -5.12 -6.60 22.54
N LYS A 206 -4.80 -7.51 23.47
CA LYS A 206 -5.76 -8.44 24.07
C LYS A 206 -6.88 -7.68 24.74
N ASN A 207 -8.13 -8.06 24.45
CA ASN A 207 -9.35 -7.43 24.99
C ASN A 207 -9.47 -5.93 24.70
N GLY A 208 -8.64 -5.37 23.81
CA GLY A 208 -8.53 -3.93 23.58
C GLY A 208 -8.24 -3.14 24.85
N LYS A 209 -7.44 -3.69 25.77
CA LYS A 209 -7.12 -3.02 27.03
C LYS A 209 -5.64 -3.12 27.36
N PHE A 210 -5.13 -2.11 28.04
CA PHE A 210 -3.81 -2.14 28.64
C PHE A 210 -3.75 -1.20 29.84
N THR A 211 -2.75 -1.39 30.70
CA THR A 211 -2.49 -0.50 31.83
C THR A 211 -1.15 0.20 31.61
N LEU A 212 -1.13 1.52 31.73
CA LEU A 212 0.09 2.33 31.67
C LEU A 212 0.10 3.31 32.83
N ASP A 213 1.19 3.31 33.60
CA ASP A 213 1.37 4.14 34.80
C ASP A 213 0.20 4.05 35.81
N GLY A 214 -0.35 2.84 35.96
CA GLY A 214 -1.47 2.56 36.87
C GLY A 214 -2.85 2.96 36.34
N VAL A 215 -2.95 3.52 35.13
CA VAL A 215 -4.21 3.88 34.48
C VAL A 215 -4.59 2.81 33.46
N GLU A 216 -5.83 2.31 33.53
CA GLU A 216 -6.38 1.40 32.51
C GLU A 216 -6.91 2.21 31.31
N TYR A 217 -6.49 1.82 30.12
CA TYR A 217 -6.95 2.36 28.85
C TYR A 217 -7.79 1.31 28.12
N SER A 218 -8.87 1.75 27.49
CA SER A 218 -9.74 0.92 26.65
C SER A 218 -9.70 1.41 25.21
N LEU A 219 -9.47 0.47 24.30
CA LEU A 219 -9.36 0.66 22.86
C LEU A 219 -10.57 0.05 22.16
N PRO A 220 -10.92 0.51 20.95
CA PRO A 220 -12.01 -0.08 20.20
C PRO A 220 -11.77 -1.54 19.85
N ILE A 221 -12.83 -2.35 20.01
CA ILE A 221 -12.85 -3.78 19.68
C ILE A 221 -13.25 -3.96 18.21
N ASN A 222 -12.32 -3.61 17.32
CA ASN A 222 -12.50 -3.71 15.87
C ASN A 222 -12.19 -5.13 15.33
N LYS A 223 -11.60 -6.02 16.14
CA LYS A 223 -11.44 -7.44 15.82
C LYS A 223 -11.79 -8.28 17.06
N PRO A 224 -13.09 -8.50 17.34
CA PRO A 224 -13.54 -9.12 18.59
C PRO A 224 -12.81 -10.43 18.93
N PRO A 225 -12.40 -10.63 20.19
CA PRO A 225 -12.58 -9.74 21.35
C PRO A 225 -11.49 -8.66 21.51
N ASN A 226 -10.62 -8.45 20.53
CA ASN A 226 -9.40 -7.65 20.64
C ASN A 226 -9.46 -6.32 19.87
N SER A 227 -8.52 -5.43 20.17
CA SER A 227 -8.20 -4.30 19.29
C SER A 227 -7.07 -4.71 18.34
N LEU A 228 -7.12 -4.24 17.09
CA LEU A 228 -6.21 -4.62 16.00
C LEU A 228 -5.77 -3.38 15.21
N HIS A 229 -4.47 -3.26 14.91
CA HIS A 229 -3.89 -2.26 14.00
C HIS A 229 -4.34 -0.82 14.30
N GLY A 230 -4.35 -0.45 15.58
CA GLY A 230 -4.68 0.91 16.01
C GLY A 230 -6.16 1.27 16.09
N GLY A 231 -7.09 0.36 15.77
CA GLY A 231 -8.53 0.56 15.98
C GLY A 231 -9.34 0.75 14.70
N HIS A 232 -10.49 1.42 14.79
CA HIS A 232 -11.41 1.56 13.65
C HIS A 232 -10.82 2.46 12.56
N LYS A 233 -10.30 3.62 12.94
CA LYS A 233 -9.63 4.60 12.08
C LYS A 233 -8.16 4.78 12.51
N GLY A 234 -7.43 3.66 12.52
CA GLY A 234 -5.98 3.66 12.69
C GLY A 234 -5.26 4.47 11.60
N PHE A 235 -3.93 4.51 11.70
CA PHE A 235 -3.05 5.31 10.83
C PHE A 235 -3.19 4.98 9.35
N ASP A 236 -3.65 3.76 9.03
CA ASP A 236 -3.96 3.28 7.68
C ASP A 236 -5.09 4.06 7.01
N LYS A 237 -5.97 4.70 7.80
CA LYS A 237 -7.18 5.39 7.32
C LYS A 237 -7.12 6.91 7.50
N GLN A 238 -5.94 7.46 7.71
CA GLN A 238 -5.72 8.88 7.88
C GLN A 238 -5.09 9.47 6.61
N ILE A 239 -5.39 10.73 6.30
CA ILE A 239 -4.67 11.49 5.27
C ILE A 239 -3.48 12.19 5.93
N TRP A 240 -2.28 11.82 5.51
CA TRP A 240 -1.02 12.35 6.02
C TRP A 240 -0.61 13.60 5.23
N ASP A 241 0.04 14.54 5.91
CA ASP A 241 0.65 15.71 5.27
C ASP A 241 1.92 15.31 4.54
N VAL A 242 2.10 15.76 3.31
CA VAL A 242 3.37 15.65 2.60
C VAL A 242 4.24 16.83 3.01
N THR A 243 5.25 16.60 3.84
CA THR A 243 6.15 17.67 4.32
C THR A 243 7.37 17.85 3.43
N GLU A 244 7.76 16.82 2.68
CA GLU A 244 8.86 16.89 1.73
C GLU A 244 8.65 15.90 0.58
N TYR A 245 8.92 16.32 -0.66
CA TYR A 245 8.89 15.46 -1.83
C TYR A 245 10.01 15.85 -2.79
N LYS A 246 11.01 14.98 -2.90
CA LYS A 246 12.23 15.16 -3.70
C LYS A 246 12.24 14.18 -4.85
N LYS A 247 12.38 14.68 -6.07
CA LYS A 247 12.69 13.88 -7.28
C LYS A 247 14.20 13.99 -7.58
N GLY A 248 14.72 13.08 -8.40
CA GLY A 248 16.13 13.09 -8.82
C GLY A 248 16.80 11.73 -8.66
N ASP A 249 18.10 11.72 -8.39
CA ASP A 249 18.90 10.48 -8.34
C ASP A 249 18.62 9.62 -7.09
N ALA A 250 18.20 10.25 -5.99
CA ALA A 250 17.76 9.59 -4.75
C ALA A 250 16.38 10.13 -4.34
N PRO A 251 15.32 9.78 -5.09
CA PRO A 251 13.99 10.33 -4.86
C PRO A 251 13.46 9.88 -3.49
N SER A 252 12.78 10.79 -2.80
CA SER A 252 12.20 10.56 -1.48
C SER A 252 10.92 11.34 -1.25
N ILE A 253 10.08 10.85 -0.36
CA ILE A 253 8.88 11.55 0.12
C ILE A 253 8.73 11.32 1.63
N THR A 254 8.42 12.39 2.35
CA THR A 254 8.17 12.37 3.79
C THR A 254 6.74 12.77 4.07
N PHE A 255 6.04 11.89 4.77
CA PHE A 255 4.69 12.10 5.28
C PHE A 255 4.74 12.41 6.77
N LYS A 256 3.80 13.23 7.26
CA LYS A 256 3.61 13.54 8.68
C LYS A 256 2.14 13.42 9.08
N TYR A 257 1.90 12.89 10.26
CA TYR A 257 0.60 12.87 10.90
C TYR A 257 0.72 13.20 12.38
N CYS A 258 -0.24 13.94 12.91
CA CYS A 258 -0.33 14.26 14.33
C CYS A 258 -1.57 13.58 14.90
N SER A 259 -1.36 12.53 15.69
CA SER A 259 -2.41 11.77 16.35
C SER A 259 -2.69 12.39 17.73
N PRO A 260 -3.85 13.00 17.97
CA PRO A 260 -4.12 13.69 19.23
C PRO A 260 -4.31 12.73 20.42
N ASP A 261 -4.19 13.25 21.64
CA ASP A 261 -4.52 12.57 22.89
C ASP A 261 -5.97 12.03 22.84
N GLY A 262 -6.11 10.74 23.16
CA GLY A 262 -7.38 10.03 23.14
C GLY A 262 -7.80 9.48 21.77
N GLU A 263 -7.05 9.72 20.69
CA GLU A 263 -7.35 9.11 19.39
C GLU A 263 -7.35 7.58 19.50
N GLU A 264 -8.45 6.97 19.07
CA GLU A 264 -8.71 5.51 19.20
C GLU A 264 -8.49 4.98 20.64
N GLY A 265 -8.55 5.84 21.67
CA GLY A 265 -8.36 5.49 23.07
C GLY A 265 -6.92 5.51 23.58
N TYR A 266 -5.93 5.87 22.75
CA TYR A 266 -4.53 5.95 23.17
C TYR A 266 -4.20 7.30 23.87
N PRO A 267 -3.40 7.30 24.94
CA PRO A 267 -3.00 8.54 25.62
C PRO A 267 -1.93 9.31 24.84
N GLY A 268 -1.93 10.63 24.97
CA GLY A 268 -0.87 11.52 24.50
C GLY A 268 -0.99 11.91 23.04
N ASP A 269 -0.58 13.14 22.75
CA ASP A 269 -0.34 13.59 21.40
C ASP A 269 0.92 12.89 20.85
N LEU A 270 0.83 12.38 19.63
CA LEU A 270 1.91 11.68 18.95
C LEU A 270 2.14 12.30 17.57
N SER A 271 3.31 12.91 17.37
CA SER A 271 3.77 13.32 16.04
C SER A 271 4.46 12.14 15.37
N VAL A 272 4.03 11.77 14.18
CA VAL A 272 4.56 10.61 13.44
C VAL A 272 5.02 11.06 12.06
N THR A 273 6.16 10.55 11.61
CA THR A 273 6.68 10.77 10.26
C THR A 273 7.06 9.45 9.61
N ALA A 274 6.81 9.35 8.31
CA ALA A 274 7.21 8.23 7.47
C ALA A 274 7.93 8.74 6.22
N THR A 275 9.20 8.38 6.06
CA THR A 275 10.03 8.78 4.91
C THR A 275 10.36 7.57 4.06
N TYR A 276 9.89 7.58 2.82
CA TYR A 276 10.29 6.62 1.80
C TYR A 276 11.39 7.20 0.93
N THR A 277 12.45 6.42 0.69
CA THR A 277 13.60 6.84 -0.14
C THR A 277 14.05 5.70 -1.05
N LEU A 278 14.26 5.97 -2.34
CA LEU A 278 15.00 5.05 -3.20
C LEU A 278 16.50 5.34 -3.05
N THR A 279 17.19 4.53 -2.24
CA THR A 279 18.58 4.77 -1.82
C THR A 279 19.60 4.25 -2.83
N SER A 280 19.19 3.34 -3.70
CA SER A 280 20.00 2.78 -4.79
C SER A 280 19.08 2.40 -5.96
N LYS A 281 19.64 1.85 -7.05
CA LYS A 281 18.86 1.38 -8.21
C LYS A 281 17.72 0.42 -7.84
N THR A 282 17.93 -0.48 -6.88
CA THR A 282 16.97 -1.53 -6.52
C THR A 282 16.72 -1.61 -5.02
N THR A 283 16.94 -0.52 -4.29
CA THR A 283 16.75 -0.46 -2.84
C THR A 283 15.79 0.65 -2.46
N MET A 284 14.74 0.29 -1.71
CA MET A 284 13.84 1.23 -1.06
C MET A 284 14.06 1.17 0.46
N ARG A 285 14.16 2.34 1.09
CA ARG A 285 14.20 2.50 2.54
C ARG A 285 12.94 3.17 3.04
N LEU A 286 12.40 2.70 4.15
CA LEU A 286 11.33 3.34 4.91
C LEU A 286 11.86 3.63 6.31
N ASP A 287 11.88 4.91 6.69
CA ASP A 287 12.17 5.35 8.05
C ASP A 287 10.90 5.89 8.69
N MET A 288 10.50 5.33 9.82
CA MET A 288 9.36 5.78 10.63
C MET A 288 9.88 6.31 11.96
N GLU A 289 9.45 7.51 12.32
CA GLU A 289 9.72 8.13 13.62
C GLU A 289 8.41 8.54 14.26
N ALA A 290 8.30 8.38 15.58
CA ALA A 290 7.20 8.94 16.35
C ALA A 290 7.71 9.60 17.63
N VAL A 291 7.13 10.74 18.00
CA VAL A 291 7.49 11.49 19.21
C VAL A 291 6.25 11.60 20.08
N ALA A 292 6.33 11.06 21.30
CA ALA A 292 5.28 11.19 22.30
C ALA A 292 5.41 12.58 22.93
N GLU A 293 4.58 13.54 22.54
CA GLU A 293 4.82 14.96 22.82
C GLU A 293 4.60 15.30 24.30
N ASN A 294 3.56 14.73 24.92
CA ASN A 294 3.09 15.18 26.24
C ASN A 294 2.71 14.08 27.24
N LYS A 295 2.52 12.82 26.81
CA LYS A 295 2.27 11.68 27.70
C LYS A 295 2.99 10.44 27.18
N ALA A 296 3.34 9.53 28.07
CA ALA A 296 3.80 8.21 27.65
C ALA A 296 2.68 7.46 26.92
N THR A 297 3.02 6.72 25.86
CA THR A 297 2.06 5.94 25.07
C THR A 297 2.73 4.73 24.46
N PRO A 298 2.03 3.59 24.28
CA PRO A 298 2.53 2.54 23.42
C PRO A 298 2.57 3.01 21.96
N VAL A 299 3.65 2.68 21.26
CA VAL A 299 3.84 2.92 19.81
C VAL A 299 4.46 1.67 19.20
N ASN A 300 3.82 1.16 18.16
CA ASN A 300 4.34 0.06 17.35
C ASN A 300 3.87 0.28 15.92
N LEU A 301 4.76 0.69 15.01
CA LEU A 301 4.42 0.97 13.62
C LEU A 301 4.90 -0.17 12.74
N ALA A 302 4.08 -0.59 11.79
CA ALA A 302 4.45 -1.60 10.81
C ALA A 302 3.92 -1.24 9.42
N GLN A 303 4.62 -1.71 8.38
CA GLN A 303 4.23 -1.52 6.99
C GLN A 303 3.59 -2.82 6.47
N HIS A 304 2.35 -2.74 6.00
CA HIS A 304 1.50 -3.91 5.72
C HIS A 304 1.42 -4.24 4.21
N THR A 305 2.56 -4.24 3.51
CA THR A 305 2.59 -4.68 2.09
C THR A 305 2.30 -6.16 1.95
N TYR A 306 1.46 -6.50 0.98
CA TYR A 306 1.28 -7.85 0.48
C TYR A 306 2.17 -8.05 -0.75
N TRP A 307 3.22 -8.83 -0.60
CA TRP A 307 4.22 -9.11 -1.62
C TRP A 307 3.84 -10.33 -2.46
N ASN A 308 3.99 -10.23 -3.77
CA ASN A 308 4.06 -11.35 -4.69
C ASN A 308 5.17 -11.08 -5.71
N LEU A 309 6.35 -11.65 -5.46
CA LEU A 309 7.54 -11.42 -6.31
C LEU A 309 7.39 -11.94 -7.75
N ALA A 310 6.43 -12.82 -8.03
CA ALA A 310 6.10 -13.24 -9.40
C ALA A 310 5.26 -12.18 -10.15
N GLY A 311 4.73 -11.18 -9.45
CA GLY A 311 3.75 -10.20 -9.92
C GLY A 311 2.45 -10.30 -9.12
N HIS A 312 1.79 -9.18 -8.86
CA HIS A 312 0.58 -9.13 -8.01
C HIS A 312 -0.58 -9.99 -8.53
N ASN A 313 -0.60 -10.28 -9.83
CA ASN A 313 -1.64 -11.07 -10.52
C ASN A 313 -1.20 -12.52 -10.80
N SER A 314 -0.11 -12.98 -10.20
CA SER A 314 0.50 -14.28 -10.50
C SER A 314 -0.07 -15.45 -9.69
N GLY A 315 -1.17 -15.24 -8.96
CA GLY A 315 -1.79 -16.27 -8.13
C GLY A 315 -1.10 -16.46 -6.77
N PRO A 316 -1.17 -17.65 -6.16
CA PRO A 316 -0.73 -17.85 -4.79
C PRO A 316 0.80 -17.87 -4.62
N VAL A 317 1.31 -17.32 -3.52
CA VAL A 317 2.76 -17.25 -3.18
C VAL A 317 3.33 -18.54 -2.57
N LEU A 318 2.62 -19.66 -2.67
CA LEU A 318 3.00 -20.90 -1.99
C LEU A 318 4.29 -21.53 -2.54
N ASP A 319 4.67 -21.20 -3.77
CA ASP A 319 5.92 -21.65 -4.39
C ASP A 319 7.12 -20.74 -4.10
N HIS A 320 6.89 -19.55 -3.54
CA HIS A 320 7.98 -18.70 -3.06
C HIS A 320 8.79 -19.45 -2.01
N ARG A 321 10.09 -19.18 -2.02
CA ARG A 321 11.03 -19.69 -1.02
C ARG A 321 11.40 -18.57 -0.09
N ILE A 322 11.35 -18.84 1.20
CA ILE A 322 11.67 -17.88 2.25
C ILE A 322 12.69 -18.45 3.22
N GLN A 323 13.60 -17.59 3.68
CA GLN A 323 14.40 -17.77 4.87
C GLN A 323 14.08 -16.62 5.83
N ILE A 324 13.94 -16.94 7.12
CA ILE A 324 13.71 -15.97 8.19
C ILE A 324 14.82 -16.14 9.22
N TRP A 325 15.52 -15.06 9.55
CA TRP A 325 16.56 -15.06 10.59
C TRP A 325 15.92 -14.94 11.97
N ALA A 326 15.22 -16.00 12.37
CA ALA A 326 14.54 -16.11 13.65
C ALA A 326 14.51 -17.56 14.13
N SER A 327 15.19 -17.81 15.24
CA SER A 327 15.24 -19.11 15.91
C SER A 327 14.03 -19.36 16.82
N HIS A 328 13.22 -18.34 17.08
CA HIS A 328 12.04 -18.39 17.94
C HIS A 328 10.84 -17.65 17.34
N TYR A 329 9.65 -18.00 17.82
CA TYR A 329 8.39 -17.34 17.47
C TYR A 329 7.50 -17.18 18.70
N THR A 330 6.47 -16.35 18.60
CA THR A 330 5.46 -16.18 19.66
C THR A 330 4.21 -16.98 19.31
N PRO A 331 3.93 -18.14 19.94
CA PRO A 331 2.68 -18.87 19.74
C PRO A 331 1.48 -18.04 20.16
N VAL A 332 0.34 -18.30 19.54
CA VAL A 332 -0.88 -17.52 19.70
C VAL A 332 -2.03 -18.34 20.28
N ASP A 333 -2.96 -17.66 20.95
CA ASP A 333 -4.23 -18.22 21.39
C ASP A 333 -5.23 -18.34 20.22
N GLU A 334 -6.43 -18.84 20.50
CA GLU A 334 -7.50 -19.05 19.51
C GLU A 334 -7.97 -17.75 18.81
N ASN A 335 -7.64 -16.57 19.36
CA ASN A 335 -7.94 -15.26 18.77
C ASN A 335 -6.72 -14.64 18.08
N THR A 336 -5.70 -15.45 17.84
CA THR A 336 -4.40 -15.09 17.25
C THR A 336 -3.63 -14.01 18.01
N VAL A 337 -3.76 -13.96 19.34
CA VAL A 337 -2.97 -13.10 20.22
C VAL A 337 -1.84 -13.90 20.86
N PRO A 338 -0.60 -13.39 20.93
CA PRO A 338 0.49 -14.09 21.62
C PRO A 338 0.17 -14.46 23.06
N THR A 339 0.46 -15.71 23.42
CA THR A 339 0.24 -16.25 24.79
C THR A 339 1.16 -15.61 25.82
N GLY A 340 2.29 -15.04 25.37
CA GLY A 340 3.40 -14.56 26.20
C GLY A 340 4.61 -15.50 26.14
N GLU A 341 4.44 -16.72 25.62
CA GLU A 341 5.55 -17.64 25.42
C GLU A 341 6.43 -17.23 24.22
N ILE A 342 7.70 -17.66 24.26
CA ILE A 342 8.65 -17.57 23.16
C ILE A 342 9.21 -18.98 22.97
N LEU A 343 8.85 -19.62 21.86
CA LEU A 343 9.18 -21.03 21.61
C LEU A 343 10.16 -21.16 20.44
N PRO A 344 11.04 -22.17 20.45
CA PRO A 344 11.96 -22.41 19.34
C PRO A 344 11.19 -22.85 18.09
N VAL A 345 11.62 -22.39 16.92
CA VAL A 345 11.03 -22.84 15.65
C VAL A 345 11.53 -24.23 15.22
N LYS A 346 12.70 -24.64 15.71
CA LYS A 346 13.39 -25.86 15.29
C LYS A 346 12.51 -27.10 15.44
N GLY A 347 12.37 -27.86 14.36
CA GLY A 347 11.58 -29.10 14.34
C GLY A 347 10.06 -28.87 14.29
N THR A 348 9.60 -27.63 14.07
CA THR A 348 8.19 -27.27 13.91
C THR A 348 7.89 -26.83 12.47
N PRO A 349 6.61 -26.73 12.05
CA PRO A 349 6.23 -26.12 10.77
C PRO A 349 6.70 -24.67 10.57
N PHE A 350 7.05 -23.98 11.67
CA PHE A 350 7.54 -22.60 11.70
C PHE A 350 9.05 -22.49 11.45
N ASP A 351 9.77 -23.60 11.27
CA ASP A 351 11.21 -23.55 10.96
C ASP A 351 11.45 -23.03 9.53
N PHE A 352 11.87 -21.77 9.45
CA PHE A 352 12.35 -21.08 8.23
C PHE A 352 13.79 -20.57 8.40
N THR A 353 14.53 -21.11 9.38
CA THR A 353 15.94 -20.69 9.63
C THR A 353 16.86 -21.02 8.45
N SER A 354 16.44 -21.97 7.62
CA SER A 354 16.98 -22.26 6.29
C SER A 354 15.91 -22.05 5.21
N VAL A 355 16.35 -21.74 3.98
CA VAL A 355 15.45 -21.54 2.83
C VAL A 355 14.46 -22.69 2.68
N LYS A 356 13.17 -22.38 2.76
CA LYS A 356 12.07 -23.35 2.64
C LYS A 356 10.96 -22.80 1.76
N ARG A 357 10.29 -23.68 1.01
CA ARG A 357 9.09 -23.31 0.23
C ARG A 357 7.94 -22.98 1.20
N ILE A 358 7.25 -21.86 1.00
CA ILE A 358 6.17 -21.41 1.89
C ILE A 358 5.09 -22.49 2.04
N GLY A 359 4.66 -23.08 0.93
CA GLY A 359 3.64 -24.13 0.92
C GLY A 359 4.11 -25.50 1.42
N GLN A 360 5.35 -25.67 1.89
CA GLN A 360 5.87 -26.99 2.27
C GLN A 360 5.16 -27.58 3.50
N ASP A 361 4.95 -26.77 4.53
CA ASP A 361 4.38 -27.20 5.82
C ASP A 361 3.09 -26.43 6.17
N ILE A 362 2.57 -25.62 5.25
CA ILE A 362 1.48 -24.68 5.51
C ILE A 362 0.20 -25.38 6.02
N ASP A 363 -0.09 -26.58 5.50
CA ASP A 363 -1.25 -27.38 5.91
C ASP A 363 -1.18 -27.83 7.37
N LYS A 364 0.02 -27.92 7.95
CA LYS A 364 0.23 -28.26 9.37
C LYS A 364 -0.07 -27.09 10.32
N VAL A 365 -0.19 -25.87 9.79
CA VAL A 365 -0.49 -24.64 10.54
C VAL A 365 -1.98 -24.28 10.47
N GLY A 366 -2.74 -24.93 9.58
CA GLY A 366 -4.17 -24.69 9.37
C GLY A 366 -4.41 -23.72 8.22
N LEU A 367 -4.91 -22.51 8.50
CA LEU A 367 -5.24 -21.55 7.44
C LEU A 367 -4.02 -20.98 6.72
N GLY A 368 -2.86 -20.96 7.38
CA GLY A 368 -1.58 -20.46 6.89
C GLY A 368 -0.80 -19.77 8.02
N TYR A 369 0.34 -19.18 7.70
CA TYR A 369 1.15 -18.47 8.69
C TYR A 369 0.51 -17.11 8.99
N ASP A 370 0.40 -16.79 10.28
CA ASP A 370 0.03 -15.48 10.82
C ASP A 370 0.70 -15.32 12.20
N HIS A 371 2.03 -15.36 12.23
CA HIS A 371 2.81 -15.43 13.48
C HIS A 371 3.92 -14.39 13.50
N ASN A 372 4.20 -13.87 14.69
CA ASN A 372 5.36 -13.04 14.95
C ASN A 372 6.59 -13.92 15.21
N TYR A 373 7.63 -13.69 14.42
CA TYR A 373 8.96 -14.26 14.58
C TYR A 373 9.83 -13.33 15.42
N VAL A 374 10.61 -13.90 16.33
CA VAL A 374 11.57 -13.18 17.16
C VAL A 374 12.89 -13.12 16.39
N LEU A 375 13.26 -11.94 15.89
CA LEU A 375 14.41 -11.79 15.01
C LEU A 375 15.72 -11.97 15.77
N ASP A 376 16.58 -12.83 15.24
CA ASP A 376 17.91 -13.09 15.79
C ASP A 376 18.87 -11.93 15.48
N CYS A 377 20.02 -11.92 16.15
CA CYS A 377 21.15 -11.09 15.72
C CYS A 377 21.93 -11.84 14.64
N GLY A 378 22.12 -11.23 13.48
CA GLY A 378 22.77 -11.85 12.32
C GLY A 378 23.53 -10.83 11.48
N ASP A 379 23.55 -11.03 10.17
CA ASP A 379 24.16 -10.08 9.24
C ASP A 379 23.56 -8.69 9.43
N GLU A 380 24.42 -7.68 9.38
CA GLU A 380 24.04 -6.28 9.53
C GLU A 380 24.42 -5.46 8.30
N LYS A 381 23.52 -4.55 7.93
CA LYS A 381 23.72 -3.60 6.84
C LYS A 381 23.12 -2.25 7.21
N MET A 382 23.93 -1.20 7.16
CA MET A 382 23.52 0.16 7.55
C MET A 382 22.91 0.23 8.97
N GLY A 383 23.40 -0.61 9.89
CA GLY A 383 22.86 -0.71 11.25
C GLY A 383 21.50 -1.45 11.37
N LEU A 384 21.05 -2.11 10.30
CA LEU A 384 19.83 -2.92 10.26
C LEU A 384 20.19 -4.39 10.14
N LYS A 385 19.42 -5.25 10.81
CA LYS A 385 19.60 -6.71 10.80
C LYS A 385 18.79 -7.34 9.68
N HIS A 386 19.32 -8.40 9.09
CA HIS A 386 18.60 -9.17 8.08
C HIS A 386 17.41 -9.90 8.73
N ALA A 387 16.17 -9.58 8.32
CA ALA A 387 14.96 -10.18 8.87
C ALA A 387 14.51 -11.40 8.06
N ALA A 388 14.42 -11.23 6.74
CA ALA A 388 13.93 -12.25 5.84
C ALA A 388 14.44 -12.08 4.41
N LYS A 389 14.54 -13.20 3.69
CA LYS A 389 14.84 -13.25 2.28
C LYS A 389 13.78 -14.09 1.58
N VAL A 390 13.10 -13.50 0.61
CA VAL A 390 12.07 -14.16 -0.21
C VAL A 390 12.56 -14.23 -1.65
N ARG A 391 12.34 -15.37 -2.30
CA ARG A 391 12.62 -15.57 -3.73
C ARG A 391 11.44 -16.24 -4.40
N ASP A 392 11.06 -15.71 -5.54
CA ASP A 392 10.16 -16.41 -6.46
C ASP A 392 10.97 -17.24 -7.47
N PRO A 393 10.75 -18.57 -7.55
CA PRO A 393 11.48 -19.42 -8.47
C PRO A 393 11.11 -19.21 -9.95
N SER A 394 10.02 -18.51 -10.29
CA SER A 394 9.63 -18.30 -11.68
C SER A 394 10.30 -17.07 -12.31
N SER A 395 10.20 -15.92 -11.66
CA SER A 395 10.81 -14.65 -12.10
C SER A 395 12.27 -14.48 -11.68
N GLN A 396 12.76 -15.31 -10.74
CA GLN A 396 14.05 -15.16 -10.07
C GLN A 396 14.20 -13.87 -9.24
N ARG A 397 13.14 -13.08 -9.06
CA ARG A 397 13.16 -11.90 -8.19
C ARG A 397 13.38 -12.32 -6.74
N VAL A 398 14.20 -11.53 -6.05
CA VAL A 398 14.56 -11.70 -4.65
C VAL A 398 14.25 -10.41 -3.92
N LEU A 399 13.68 -10.54 -2.72
CA LEU A 399 13.53 -9.47 -1.73
C LEU A 399 14.34 -9.85 -0.49
N ASP A 400 15.38 -9.10 -0.19
CA ASP A 400 16.05 -9.10 1.12
C ASP A 400 15.47 -7.94 1.96
N LEU A 401 15.00 -8.25 3.17
CA LEU A 401 14.38 -7.30 4.09
C LEU A 401 15.27 -7.12 5.32
N TRP A 402 15.67 -5.88 5.60
CA TRP A 402 16.46 -5.52 6.78
C TRP A 402 15.68 -4.58 7.70
N THR A 403 15.86 -4.70 9.00
CA THR A 403 15.15 -3.87 9.99
C THR A 403 15.95 -3.67 11.28
N ASN A 404 15.56 -2.66 12.07
CA ASN A 404 15.98 -2.53 13.47
C ASN A 404 14.89 -3.02 14.46
N ALA A 405 13.73 -3.47 13.98
CA ALA A 405 12.67 -4.00 14.83
C ALA A 405 13.06 -5.33 15.48
N PRO A 406 12.52 -5.65 16.68
CA PRO A 406 12.83 -6.90 17.37
C PRO A 406 12.08 -8.11 16.79
N GLY A 407 10.95 -7.90 16.10
CA GLY A 407 10.11 -8.95 15.57
C GLY A 407 9.63 -8.69 14.16
N MET A 408 9.03 -9.72 13.56
CA MET A 408 8.40 -9.64 12.25
C MET A 408 7.17 -10.53 12.19
N GLN A 409 6.01 -9.97 11.85
CA GLN A 409 4.84 -10.75 11.47
C GLN A 409 5.08 -11.35 10.09
N PHE A 410 4.96 -12.68 9.99
CA PHE A 410 4.87 -13.37 8.71
C PHE A 410 3.44 -13.86 8.52
N TYR A 411 2.73 -13.21 7.59
CA TYR A 411 1.34 -13.50 7.26
C TYR A 411 1.20 -13.90 5.79
N THR A 412 0.55 -15.02 5.51
CA THR A 412 0.41 -15.55 4.14
C THR A 412 -0.92 -15.23 3.48
N GLY A 413 -1.57 -14.10 3.78
CA GLY A 413 -2.79 -13.69 3.07
C GLY A 413 -3.97 -14.67 3.26
N ASN A 414 -4.10 -15.25 4.45
CA ASN A 414 -4.99 -16.37 4.74
C ASN A 414 -6.48 -16.05 4.61
N TYR A 415 -6.85 -14.78 4.74
CA TYR A 415 -8.23 -14.29 4.71
C TYR A 415 -8.58 -13.49 3.45
N VAL A 416 -7.65 -13.38 2.50
CA VAL A 416 -7.92 -12.75 1.20
C VAL A 416 -8.91 -13.64 0.44
N ASN A 417 -9.98 -13.06 -0.09
CA ASN A 417 -11.08 -13.80 -0.71
C ASN A 417 -11.79 -12.92 -1.75
N GLY A 418 -11.58 -13.21 -3.04
CA GLY A 418 -12.29 -12.55 -4.15
C GLY A 418 -12.14 -11.02 -4.22
N VAL A 419 -10.99 -10.45 -3.86
CA VAL A 419 -10.79 -8.98 -3.91
C VAL A 419 -10.34 -8.54 -5.30
N THR A 420 -11.13 -7.73 -6.00
CA THR A 420 -10.73 -7.13 -7.28
C THR A 420 -9.69 -6.02 -7.06
N GLY A 421 -8.45 -6.30 -7.42
CA GLY A 421 -7.31 -5.38 -7.34
C GLY A 421 -6.94 -4.74 -8.67
N LYS A 422 -5.67 -4.33 -8.76
CA LYS A 422 -5.08 -3.68 -9.95
C LYS A 422 -5.32 -4.44 -11.24
N GLY A 423 -5.63 -3.70 -12.31
CA GLY A 423 -5.83 -4.25 -13.65
C GLY A 423 -6.95 -5.28 -13.74
N GLY A 424 -7.89 -5.27 -12.78
CA GLY A 424 -8.98 -6.26 -12.70
C GLY A 424 -8.55 -7.64 -12.19
N ALA A 425 -7.33 -7.80 -11.68
CA ALA A 425 -6.87 -9.05 -11.07
C ALA A 425 -7.72 -9.37 -9.83
N VAL A 426 -8.09 -10.63 -9.64
CA VAL A 426 -8.79 -11.08 -8.44
C VAL A 426 -7.79 -11.70 -7.48
N TYR A 427 -7.65 -11.11 -6.30
CA TYR A 427 -6.81 -11.63 -5.23
C TYR A 427 -7.59 -12.63 -4.39
N GLU A 428 -7.01 -13.83 -4.28
CA GLU A 428 -7.55 -14.95 -3.53
C GLU A 428 -6.65 -15.30 -2.33
N LYS A 429 -7.05 -16.32 -1.58
CA LYS A 429 -6.28 -16.85 -0.46
C LYS A 429 -4.84 -17.12 -0.90
N HIS A 430 -3.88 -16.62 -0.11
CA HIS A 430 -2.44 -16.74 -0.40
C HIS A 430 -1.95 -15.98 -1.64
N ALA A 431 -2.71 -15.04 -2.21
CA ALA A 431 -2.24 -14.24 -3.35
C ALA A 431 -1.02 -13.34 -3.05
N GLY A 432 -0.76 -13.06 -1.77
CA GLY A 432 0.41 -12.32 -1.31
C GLY A 432 0.81 -12.70 0.12
N LEU A 433 2.04 -12.36 0.49
CA LEU A 433 2.56 -12.48 1.86
C LEU A 433 2.93 -11.11 2.46
N CYS A 434 2.83 -10.96 3.77
CA CYS A 434 3.28 -9.78 4.50
C CYS A 434 4.50 -10.11 5.37
N LEU A 435 5.41 -9.15 5.47
CA LEU A 435 6.62 -9.18 6.29
C LEU A 435 6.65 -7.91 7.13
N GLU A 436 5.80 -7.86 8.15
CA GLU A 436 5.58 -6.66 8.95
C GLU A 436 6.61 -6.64 10.09
N THR A 437 7.73 -5.95 9.92
CA THR A 437 8.69 -5.78 11.01
C THR A 437 8.07 -4.88 12.07
N GLN A 438 8.18 -5.24 13.35
CA GLN A 438 7.41 -4.62 14.43
C GLN A 438 7.96 -4.98 15.82
N GLY A 439 7.45 -4.30 16.85
CA GLY A 439 7.42 -4.84 18.22
C GLY A 439 6.44 -6.01 18.33
N PHE A 440 6.63 -6.88 19.32
CA PHE A 440 5.81 -8.09 19.45
C PHE A 440 4.34 -7.74 19.70
N PRO A 441 3.38 -8.48 19.10
CA PRO A 441 1.97 -8.22 19.36
C PRO A 441 1.64 -8.38 20.85
N ASN A 442 0.71 -7.55 21.33
CA ASN A 442 0.31 -7.50 22.74
C ASN A 442 1.45 -7.21 23.74
N ALA A 443 2.62 -6.72 23.30
CA ALA A 443 3.76 -6.43 24.18
C ALA A 443 3.43 -5.47 25.35
N VAL A 444 2.49 -4.55 25.17
CA VAL A 444 2.04 -3.65 26.25
C VAL A 444 1.46 -4.40 27.46
N ASN A 445 0.98 -5.63 27.27
CA ASN A 445 0.42 -6.50 28.31
C ASN A 445 1.32 -7.70 28.65
N GLN A 446 2.50 -7.81 28.03
CA GLN A 446 3.41 -8.95 28.19
C GLN A 446 4.77 -8.45 28.71
N PRO A 447 4.99 -8.44 30.04
CA PRO A 447 6.18 -7.81 30.63
C PRO A 447 7.50 -8.48 30.26
N ASN A 448 7.47 -9.70 29.74
CA ASN A 448 8.62 -10.43 29.22
C ASN A 448 8.94 -10.12 27.75
N PHE A 449 8.11 -9.34 27.06
CA PHE A 449 8.37 -8.87 25.70
C PHE A 449 9.11 -7.52 25.71
N PRO A 450 9.85 -7.17 24.65
CA PRO A 450 10.43 -5.84 24.51
C PRO A 450 9.33 -4.76 24.61
N SER A 451 9.58 -3.75 25.45
CA SER A 451 8.62 -2.67 25.65
C SER A 451 8.36 -1.90 24.36
N ILE A 452 7.10 -1.55 24.14
CA ILE A 452 6.65 -0.65 23.07
C ILE A 452 6.22 0.73 23.61
N VAL A 453 6.44 1.00 24.91
CA VAL A 453 6.07 2.27 25.53
C VAL A 453 7.12 3.34 25.22
N VAL A 454 6.68 4.42 24.60
CA VAL A 454 7.48 5.63 24.36
C VAL A 454 7.16 6.62 25.47
N GLN A 455 8.19 7.08 26.19
CA GLN A 455 8.04 8.07 27.25
C GLN A 455 7.83 9.48 26.67
N SER A 456 7.19 10.36 27.43
CA SER A 456 6.99 11.76 27.02
C SER A 456 8.32 12.43 26.65
N GLY A 457 8.35 13.14 25.52
CA GLY A 457 9.53 13.77 24.92
C GLY A 457 10.52 12.81 24.27
N GLN A 458 10.30 11.49 24.33
CA GLN A 458 11.19 10.49 23.71
C GLN A 458 10.71 10.11 22.31
N LYS A 459 11.65 9.52 21.56
CA LYS A 459 11.44 9.11 20.17
C LYS A 459 11.34 7.59 20.04
N TYR A 460 10.39 7.15 19.24
CA TYR A 460 10.37 5.83 18.61
C TYR A 460 11.01 5.93 17.23
N GLN A 461 11.79 4.91 16.86
CA GLN A 461 12.42 4.84 15.54
C GLN A 461 12.34 3.41 15.01
N HIS A 462 11.86 3.27 13.78
CA HIS A 462 11.78 2.01 13.08
C HIS A 462 12.14 2.18 11.61
N SER A 463 13.18 1.47 11.18
CA SER A 463 13.70 1.54 9.82
C SER A 463 13.57 0.18 9.14
N MET A 464 13.20 0.21 7.86
CA MET A 464 13.13 -0.96 6.98
C MET A 464 13.94 -0.68 5.71
N LEU A 465 14.67 -1.69 5.22
CA LEU A 465 15.36 -1.65 3.94
C LEU A 465 14.89 -2.84 3.09
N PHE A 466 14.26 -2.54 1.96
CA PHE A 466 13.80 -3.51 0.97
C PHE A 466 14.78 -3.51 -0.19
N GLU A 467 15.53 -4.61 -0.34
CA GLU A 467 16.51 -4.77 -1.41
C GLU A 467 16.02 -5.79 -2.42
N PHE A 468 15.84 -5.32 -3.65
CA PHE A 468 15.46 -6.17 -4.77
C PHE A 468 16.68 -6.57 -5.57
N SER A 469 16.73 -7.84 -5.93
CA SER A 469 17.76 -8.40 -6.79
C SER A 469 17.20 -9.57 -7.59
N THR A 470 18.06 -10.17 -8.42
CA THR A 470 17.74 -11.35 -9.23
C THR A 470 18.81 -12.40 -8.96
N ALA A 471 18.43 -13.67 -8.89
CA ALA A 471 19.31 -14.77 -8.46
C ALA A 471 19.25 -16.00 -9.35
#